data_AF-A0A0F8S0M4-F1
#
_entry.id   AF-A0A0F8S0M4-F1
#
_cell.length_a   1.000
_cell.length_b   1.000
_cell.length_c   1.000
_cell.angle_alpha   90.00
_cell.angle_beta   90.00
_cell.angle_gamma   90.00
#
_symmetry.space_group_name_H-M   'P 1'
#
loop_
_entity.id
_entity.type
_entity.pdbx_description
1 polymer ?
#
loop_
_entity_poly.entity_id
_entity_poly.type
_entity_poly.pdbx_seq_one_letter_code
_entity_poly.pdbx_strand_id
1 'polypeptide(L)'
;MSDVKKLIENSSAVSDVLGEVLMTTIAVILLSSIAVSIFSYNGPADVPHTQVKEWMDAQTDTIYLEHNGGEFIDTESLEIAVNINGSRHTYSSSQIYTNLGNRSIWELGDEIEINTLGEWGIDIKEGDEINVYLIDTPSREVIQNLQLSP
;
A
#
# COMPACT_ATOMS: atom_id res chain seq x y z
N MET A 1 -63.28 -4.57 39.37
CA MET A 1 -61.96 -4.92 39.95
C MET A 1 -61.59 -6.40 39.73
N SER A 2 -62.14 -7.07 38.69
CA SER A 2 -61.93 -8.50 38.43
C SER A 2 -61.15 -8.78 37.14
N ASP A 3 -61.19 -7.88 36.15
CA ASP A 3 -60.62 -8.15 34.82
C ASP A 3 -59.12 -7.87 34.74
N VAL A 4 -58.62 -6.88 35.48
CA VAL A 4 -57.17 -6.57 35.56
C VAL A 4 -56.38 -7.73 36.18
N LYS A 5 -56.99 -8.47 37.12
CA LYS A 5 -56.34 -9.61 37.79
C LYS A 5 -56.16 -10.81 36.85
N LYS A 6 -57.10 -11.03 35.91
CA LYS A 6 -57.01 -12.07 34.86
C LYS A 6 -55.93 -11.76 33.81
N LEU A 7 -55.66 -10.48 33.54
CA LEU A 7 -54.57 -10.08 32.64
C LEU A 7 -53.18 -10.35 33.25
N ILE A 8 -53.06 -10.31 34.57
CA ILE A 8 -51.82 -10.58 35.31
C ILE A 8 -51.57 -12.09 35.48
N GLU A 9 -52.63 -12.90 35.62
CA GLU A 9 -52.51 -14.38 35.74
C GLU A 9 -52.17 -15.09 34.42
N ASN A 10 -52.39 -14.44 33.26
CA ASN A 10 -52.19 -15.04 31.94
C ASN A 10 -50.88 -14.54 31.27
N SER A 11 -49.82 -14.37 32.07
CA SER A 11 -48.53 -13.86 31.63
C SER A 11 -47.54 -14.95 31.21
N SER A 12 -47.94 -16.23 31.19
CA SER A 12 -47.05 -17.37 30.90
C SER A 12 -46.43 -17.29 29.50
N ALA A 13 -47.14 -16.75 28.51
CA ALA A 13 -46.63 -16.54 27.15
C ALA A 13 -45.79 -15.27 26.99
N VAL A 14 -45.73 -14.39 27.99
CA VAL A 14 -44.98 -13.12 27.91
C VAL A 14 -43.47 -13.39 27.96
N SER A 15 -43.04 -14.43 28.68
CA SER A 15 -41.61 -14.83 28.72
C SER A 15 -41.15 -15.40 27.38
N ASP A 16 -42.01 -16.14 26.69
CA ASP A 16 -41.68 -16.75 25.39
C ASP A 16 -41.50 -15.66 24.33
N VAL A 17 -42.45 -14.73 24.25
CA VAL A 17 -42.38 -13.60 23.31
C VAL A 17 -41.19 -12.67 23.63
N LEU A 18 -40.94 -12.40 24.91
CA LEU A 18 -39.81 -11.56 25.31
C LEU A 18 -38.46 -12.23 24.98
N GLY A 19 -38.35 -13.54 25.18
CA GLY A 19 -37.17 -14.32 24.80
C GLY A 19 -36.94 -14.33 23.29
N GLU A 20 -38.01 -14.48 22.51
CA GLU A 20 -37.95 -14.44 21.05
C GLU A 20 -37.49 -13.07 20.53
N VAL A 21 -38.08 -11.98 21.03
CA VAL A 21 -37.69 -10.61 20.66
C VAL A 21 -36.23 -10.34 21.05
N LEU A 22 -35.79 -10.81 22.22
CA LEU A 22 -34.41 -10.65 22.66
C LEU A 22 -33.43 -11.41 21.76
N MET A 23 -33.72 -12.67 21.44
CA MET A 23 -32.85 -13.50 20.59
C MET A 23 -32.77 -12.95 19.16
N THR A 24 -33.91 -12.56 18.58
CA THR A 24 -33.95 -11.97 17.23
C THR A 24 -33.19 -10.65 17.17
N THR A 25 -33.33 -9.81 18.19
CA THR A 25 -32.59 -8.54 18.28
C THR A 25 -31.08 -8.77 18.34
N ILE A 26 -30.62 -9.70 19.18
CA ILE A 26 -29.20 -10.04 19.28
C ILE A 26 -28.69 -10.59 17.94
N ALA A 27 -29.46 -11.46 17.28
CA ALA A 27 -29.09 -12.00 15.97
C ALA A 27 -28.93 -10.90 14.91
N VAL A 28 -29.86 -9.94 14.86
CA VAL A 28 -29.80 -8.80 13.93
C VAL A 28 -28.59 -7.91 14.22
N ILE A 29 -28.27 -7.65 15.49
CA ILE A 29 -27.09 -6.86 15.87
C ILE A 29 -25.80 -7.58 15.44
N LEU A 30 -25.70 -8.89 15.69
CA LEU A 30 -24.53 -9.68 15.29
C LEU A 30 -24.36 -9.69 13.76
N LEU A 31 -25.41 -9.97 13.01
CA LEU A 31 -25.36 -9.94 11.54
C LEU A 31 -24.99 -8.55 11.01
N SER A 32 -25.55 -7.49 11.61
CA SER A 32 -25.24 -6.11 11.24
C SER A 32 -23.79 -5.76 11.53
N SER A 33 -23.22 -6.22 12.65
CA SER A 33 -21.81 -6.00 12.99
C SER A 33 -20.86 -6.67 11.99
N ILE A 34 -21.18 -7.89 11.55
CA ILE A 34 -20.41 -8.61 10.54
C ILE A 34 -20.51 -7.88 9.19
N ALA A 35 -21.71 -7.44 8.80
CA ALA A 35 -21.91 -6.68 7.58
C ALA A 35 -21.07 -5.39 7.59
N VAL A 36 -21.14 -4.60 8.66
CA VAL A 36 -20.33 -3.38 8.81
C VAL A 36 -18.83 -3.70 8.76
N SER A 37 -18.39 -4.80 9.38
CA SER A 37 -16.98 -5.20 9.36
C SER A 37 -16.49 -5.53 7.96
N ILE A 38 -17.30 -6.24 7.17
CA ILE A 38 -16.97 -6.57 5.77
C ILE A 38 -16.94 -5.31 4.91
N PHE A 39 -17.93 -4.43 5.05
CA PHE A 39 -17.99 -3.19 4.26
C PHE A 39 -16.96 -2.14 4.68
N SER A 40 -16.51 -2.17 5.94
CA SER A 40 -15.45 -1.27 6.45
C SER A 40 -14.05 -1.77 6.11
N TYR A 41 -13.91 -3.00 5.60
CA TYR A 41 -12.63 -3.47 5.10
C TYR A 41 -12.34 -2.74 3.79
N ASN A 42 -11.49 -1.71 3.86
CA ASN A 42 -10.95 -1.09 2.66
C ASN A 42 -10.30 -2.20 1.82
N GLY A 43 -10.57 -2.19 0.51
CA GLY A 43 -10.00 -3.16 -0.43
C GLY A 43 -8.46 -3.13 -0.43
N PRO A 44 -7.82 -3.95 -1.27
CA PRO A 44 -6.38 -3.86 -1.48
C PRO A 44 -5.97 -2.40 -1.70
N ALA A 45 -4.80 -2.01 -1.18
CA ALA A 45 -4.29 -0.69 -1.48
C ALA A 45 -4.19 -0.55 -3.01
N ASP A 46 -4.65 0.58 -3.54
CA ASP A 46 -4.56 0.86 -4.97
C ASP A 46 -3.10 1.22 -5.27
N VAL A 47 -2.31 0.22 -5.66
CA VAL A 47 -0.90 0.39 -5.98
C VAL A 47 -0.79 0.83 -7.44
N PRO A 48 -0.09 1.94 -7.74
CA PRO A 48 0.02 2.42 -9.10
C PRO A 48 0.61 1.36 -10.04
N HIS A 49 -0.09 1.06 -11.13
CA HIS A 49 0.41 0.13 -12.14
C HIS A 49 1.28 0.88 -13.16
N THR A 50 2.53 1.17 -12.79
CA THR A 50 3.54 1.72 -13.71
C THR A 50 4.33 0.60 -14.41
N GLN A 51 4.95 0.92 -15.54
CA GLN A 51 6.01 0.12 -16.16
C GLN A 51 7.29 0.94 -16.12
N VAL A 52 8.32 0.41 -15.47
CA VAL A 52 9.64 1.04 -15.41
C VAL A 52 10.62 0.21 -16.21
N LYS A 53 11.52 0.88 -16.92
CA LYS A 53 12.66 0.27 -17.59
C LYS A 53 13.93 0.70 -16.87
N GLU A 54 14.71 -0.28 -16.49
CA GLU A 54 15.90 -0.12 -15.68
C GLU A 54 17.16 -0.55 -16.45
N TRP A 55 18.25 0.17 -16.21
CA TRP A 55 19.59 -0.26 -16.59
C TRP A 55 20.59 0.41 -15.67
N MET A 56 21.85 0.00 -15.76
CA MET A 56 22.92 0.63 -14.99
C MET A 56 24.19 0.72 -15.80
N ASP A 57 25.04 1.65 -15.38
CA ASP A 57 26.36 1.86 -15.95
C ASP A 57 27.41 1.81 -14.84
N ALA A 58 28.21 0.74 -14.85
CA ALA A 58 29.29 0.53 -13.90
C ALA A 58 30.49 1.48 -14.13
N GLN A 59 30.58 2.17 -15.28
CA GLN A 59 31.65 3.16 -15.49
C GLN A 59 31.34 4.49 -14.81
N THR A 60 30.06 4.79 -14.64
CA THR A 60 29.57 6.05 -14.05
C THR A 60 28.90 5.84 -12.69
N ASP A 61 28.89 4.60 -12.17
CA ASP A 61 28.25 4.20 -10.92
C ASP A 61 26.77 4.63 -10.84
N THR A 62 26.08 4.65 -11.99
CA THR A 62 24.74 5.24 -12.12
C THR A 62 23.69 4.18 -12.47
N ILE A 63 22.59 4.20 -11.72
CA ILE A 63 21.38 3.41 -11.97
C ILE A 63 20.35 4.30 -12.63
N TYR A 64 19.77 3.83 -13.73
CA TYR A 64 18.79 4.54 -14.53
C TYR A 64 17.43 3.88 -14.43
N LEU A 65 16.40 4.69 -14.22
CA LEU A 65 15.00 4.26 -14.15
C LEU A 65 14.18 5.16 -15.09
N GLU A 66 13.64 4.59 -16.15
CA GLU A 66 12.81 5.29 -17.15
C GLU A 66 11.35 4.86 -17.01
N HIS A 67 10.43 5.81 -16.94
CA HIS A 67 9.00 5.49 -16.99
C HIS A 67 8.62 5.07 -18.42
N ASN A 68 8.16 3.84 -18.58
CA ASN A 68 7.83 3.21 -19.86
C ASN A 68 6.32 2.95 -20.02
N GLY A 69 5.48 3.59 -19.21
CA GLY A 69 4.03 3.59 -19.36
C GLY A 69 3.26 3.15 -18.11
N GLY A 70 1.96 2.92 -18.28
CA GLY A 70 1.05 2.70 -17.16
C GLY A 70 0.64 4.02 -16.50
N GLU A 71 0.48 4.00 -15.18
CA GLU A 71 0.03 5.15 -14.40
C GLU A 71 1.19 6.10 -14.06
N PHE A 72 0.87 7.39 -13.96
CA PHE A 72 1.81 8.41 -13.48
C PHE A 72 1.97 8.29 -11.98
N ILE A 73 3.18 8.53 -11.49
CA ILE A 73 3.51 8.39 -10.07
C ILE A 73 3.77 9.76 -9.48
N ASP A 74 3.14 10.07 -8.36
CA ASP A 74 3.47 11.27 -7.60
C ASP A 74 4.77 11.05 -6.84
N THR A 75 5.74 11.93 -7.09
CA THR A 75 7.07 11.89 -6.46
C THR A 75 7.02 12.01 -4.95
N GLU A 76 6.02 12.68 -4.36
CA GLU A 76 5.86 12.80 -2.91
C GLU A 76 5.46 11.46 -2.27
N SER A 77 4.76 10.63 -3.04
CA SER A 77 4.35 9.29 -2.63
C SER A 77 5.37 8.20 -2.96
N LEU A 78 6.47 8.52 -3.64
CA LEU A 78 7.44 7.52 -4.10
C LEU A 78 8.70 7.47 -3.23
N GLU A 79 9.09 6.27 -2.84
CA GLU A 79 10.41 5.96 -2.29
C GLU A 79 11.08 4.90 -3.17
N ILE A 80 12.36 5.10 -3.52
CA ILE A 80 13.14 4.09 -4.23
C ILE A 80 14.13 3.47 -3.25
N ALA A 81 14.03 2.17 -3.00
CA ALA A 81 14.99 1.44 -2.20
C ALA A 81 15.91 0.61 -3.11
N VAL A 82 17.21 0.82 -3.00
CA VAL A 82 18.22 0.08 -3.74
C VAL A 82 18.98 -0.80 -2.78
N ASN A 83 19.01 -2.10 -3.04
CA ASN A 83 19.75 -3.08 -2.28
C ASN A 83 20.98 -3.51 -3.07
N ILE A 84 22.16 -3.16 -2.58
CA ILE A 84 23.45 -3.48 -3.21
C ILE A 84 24.16 -4.47 -2.28
N ASN A 85 24.40 -5.69 -2.74
CA ASN A 85 25.11 -6.74 -1.99
C ASN A 85 24.55 -6.97 -0.56
N GLY A 86 23.22 -6.84 -0.39
CA GLY A 86 22.53 -7.02 0.89
C GLY A 86 22.44 -5.77 1.77
N SER A 87 23.02 -4.65 1.35
CA SER A 87 22.88 -3.35 2.03
C SER A 87 21.79 -2.53 1.37
N ARG A 88 20.74 -2.18 2.14
CA ARG A 88 19.64 -1.35 1.67
C ARG A 88 20.00 0.13 1.80
N HIS A 89 19.83 0.85 0.70
CA HIS A 89 19.91 2.29 0.58
C HIS A 89 18.57 2.84 0.13
N THR A 90 18.20 4.00 0.66
CA THR A 90 16.94 4.66 0.34
C THR A 90 17.21 5.96 -0.40
N TYR A 91 16.50 6.15 -1.50
CA TYR A 91 16.42 7.38 -2.26
C TYR A 91 15.04 7.99 -2.01
N SER A 92 15.04 9.11 -1.30
CA SER A 92 13.82 9.76 -0.79
C SER A 92 13.05 10.49 -1.88
N SER A 93 11.76 10.73 -1.63
CA SER A 93 10.89 11.56 -2.47
C SER A 93 11.47 12.93 -2.79
N SER A 94 12.17 13.55 -1.84
CA SER A 94 12.83 14.85 -2.05
C SER A 94 13.98 14.80 -3.07
N GLN A 95 14.72 13.70 -3.09
CA GLN A 95 15.80 13.49 -4.05
C GLN A 95 15.21 13.19 -5.43
N ILE A 96 14.15 12.37 -5.50
CA ILE A 96 13.41 12.09 -6.74
C ILE A 96 12.85 13.37 -7.36
N TYR A 97 12.18 14.20 -6.56
CA TYR A 97 11.65 15.50 -6.99
C TYR A 97 12.74 16.39 -7.60
N THR A 98 13.91 16.44 -6.95
CA THR A 98 15.05 17.25 -7.43
C THR A 98 15.64 16.67 -8.72
N ASN A 99 15.76 15.33 -8.80
CA ASN A 99 16.30 14.61 -9.95
C ASN A 99 15.46 14.85 -11.22
N LEU A 100 14.13 14.82 -11.07
CA LEU A 100 13.18 15.12 -12.14
C LEU A 100 13.07 16.62 -12.49
N GLY A 101 13.94 17.48 -11.95
CA GLY A 101 13.92 18.91 -12.25
C GLY A 101 12.81 19.68 -11.52
N ASN A 102 12.51 19.31 -10.28
CA ASN A 102 11.45 19.88 -9.43
C ASN A 102 10.03 19.59 -9.95
N ARG A 103 9.83 18.40 -10.50
CA ARG A 103 8.52 17.93 -10.98
C ARG A 103 7.92 17.01 -9.94
N SER A 104 6.64 17.26 -9.61
CA SER A 104 5.91 16.45 -8.64
C SER A 104 5.39 15.12 -9.21
N ILE A 105 5.49 14.93 -10.53
CA ILE A 105 4.91 13.79 -11.24
C ILE A 105 6.01 13.17 -12.10
N TRP A 106 6.15 11.86 -12.00
CA TRP A 106 6.97 11.04 -12.88
C TRP A 106 6.10 10.46 -14.00
N GLU A 107 6.32 10.93 -15.23
CA GLU A 107 5.51 10.59 -16.42
C GLU A 107 6.32 9.85 -17.49
N LEU A 108 5.62 9.37 -18.53
CA LEU A 108 6.22 8.59 -19.61
C LEU A 108 7.44 9.29 -20.24
N GLY A 109 8.56 8.58 -20.27
CA GLY A 109 9.83 9.04 -20.84
C GLY A 109 10.69 9.87 -19.89
N ASP A 110 10.19 10.18 -18.69
CA ASP A 110 11.03 10.77 -17.65
C ASP A 110 12.01 9.72 -17.10
N GLU A 111 13.23 10.17 -16.84
CA GLU A 111 14.35 9.35 -16.40
C GLU A 111 14.84 9.82 -15.02
N ILE A 112 15.04 8.87 -14.11
CA ILE A 112 15.66 9.10 -12.80
C ILE A 112 17.06 8.51 -12.86
N GLU A 113 18.06 9.34 -12.58
CA GLU A 113 19.47 8.96 -12.57
C GLU A 113 20.01 8.93 -11.13
N ILE A 114 20.32 7.74 -10.61
CA ILE A 114 20.83 7.58 -9.24
C ILE A 114 22.32 7.28 -9.30
N ASN A 115 23.15 8.29 -9.00
CA ASN A 115 24.59 8.10 -8.88
C ASN A 115 24.93 7.50 -7.51
N THR A 116 25.19 6.19 -7.47
CA THR A 116 25.41 5.44 -6.22
C THR A 116 26.66 5.89 -5.47
N LEU A 117 27.70 6.34 -6.18
CA LEU A 117 28.93 6.87 -5.60
C LEU A 117 28.70 8.24 -4.94
N GLY A 118 27.95 9.11 -5.60
CA GLY A 118 27.63 10.46 -5.10
C GLY A 118 26.62 10.45 -3.95
N GLU A 119 25.64 9.56 -4.00
CA GLU A 119 24.57 9.47 -2.99
C GLU A 119 25.01 8.67 -1.75
N TRP A 120 25.72 7.56 -1.94
CA TRP A 120 26.02 6.61 -0.86
C TRP A 120 27.50 6.25 -0.73
N GLY A 121 28.37 6.74 -1.62
CA GLY A 121 29.79 6.41 -1.59
C GLY A 121 30.11 4.97 -2.01
N ILE A 122 29.25 4.37 -2.84
CA ILE A 122 29.37 2.98 -3.30
C ILE A 122 29.69 2.97 -4.79
N ASP A 123 30.71 2.21 -5.17
CA ASP A 123 31.04 1.94 -6.57
C ASP A 123 30.37 0.64 -7.04
N ILE A 124 29.81 0.65 -8.25
CA ILE A 124 29.15 -0.50 -8.87
C ILE A 124 30.23 -1.35 -9.55
N LYS A 125 30.39 -2.59 -9.09
CA LYS A 125 31.36 -3.54 -9.66
C LYS A 125 30.68 -4.63 -10.47
N GLU A 126 31.44 -5.18 -11.42
CA GLU A 126 31.04 -6.37 -12.16
C GLU A 126 30.85 -7.55 -11.19
N GLY A 127 29.65 -8.12 -11.16
CA GLY A 127 29.24 -9.18 -10.22
C GLY A 127 28.49 -8.72 -8.96
N ASP A 128 28.28 -7.41 -8.77
CA ASP A 128 27.40 -6.92 -7.69
C ASP A 128 25.94 -7.28 -7.96
N GLU A 129 25.23 -7.72 -6.91
CA GLU A 129 23.80 -7.96 -6.99
C GLU A 129 23.05 -6.69 -6.57
N ILE A 130 22.34 -6.08 -7.51
CA ILE A 130 21.60 -4.84 -7.28
C ILE A 130 20.10 -5.12 -7.48
N ASN A 131 19.31 -4.92 -6.43
CA ASN A 131 17.86 -5.01 -6.50
C ASN A 131 17.25 -3.63 -6.22
N VAL A 132 16.38 -3.15 -7.12
CA VAL A 132 15.70 -1.87 -7.00
C VAL A 132 14.22 -2.12 -6.70
N TYR A 133 13.73 -1.47 -5.66
CA TYR A 133 12.34 -1.54 -5.22
C TYR A 133 11.71 -0.16 -5.32
N LEU A 134 10.65 -0.07 -6.09
CA LEU A 134 9.77 1.11 -6.12
C LEU A 134 8.70 0.92 -5.05
N ILE A 135 8.65 1.82 -4.07
CA ILE A 135 7.78 1.71 -2.91
C ILE A 135 6.81 2.87 -2.91
N ASP A 136 5.51 2.56 -2.91
CA ASP A 136 4.48 3.55 -2.68
C ASP A 136 4.38 3.83 -1.17
N THR A 137 4.68 5.06 -0.77
CA THR A 137 4.77 5.49 0.63
C THR A 137 3.41 5.46 1.35
N PRO A 138 2.29 5.88 0.73
CA PRO A 138 0.94 5.76 1.30
C PRO A 138 0.53 4.31 1.61
N SER A 139 0.70 3.39 0.67
CA SER A 139 0.32 1.98 0.84
C SER A 139 1.38 1.15 1.55
N ARG A 140 2.65 1.58 1.51
CA ARG A 140 3.86 0.82 1.89
C ARG A 140 4.01 -0.47 1.08
N GLU A 141 3.38 -0.55 -0.07
CA GLU A 141 3.49 -1.68 -0.97
C GLU A 141 4.59 -1.44 -2.02
N VAL A 142 5.22 -2.53 -2.45
CA VAL A 142 6.22 -2.49 -3.52
C VAL A 142 5.47 -2.48 -4.84
N ILE A 143 5.63 -1.39 -5.60
CA ILE A 143 5.07 -1.23 -6.94
C ILE A 143 5.76 -2.21 -7.89
N GLN A 144 7.09 -2.27 -7.86
CA GLN A 144 7.90 -3.18 -8.67
C GLN A 144 9.21 -3.55 -7.95
N ASN A 145 9.66 -4.79 -8.18
CA ASN A 145 10.98 -5.28 -7.80
C ASN A 145 11.75 -5.64 -9.07
N LEU A 146 12.93 -5.05 -9.24
CA LEU A 146 13.75 -5.16 -10.44
C LEU A 146 15.15 -5.61 -10.02
N GLN A 147 15.64 -6.70 -10.60
CA GLN A 147 16.99 -7.21 -10.35
C GLN A 147 17.89 -6.82 -11.50
N LEU A 148 18.92 -6.03 -11.19
CA LEU A 148 19.95 -5.60 -12.11
C LEU A 148 21.18 -6.48 -11.95
N SER A 149 21.74 -6.94 -13.08
CA SER A 149 23.01 -7.65 -13.14
C SER A 149 23.97 -6.85 -14.02
N PRO A 150 25.22 -6.60 -13.59
CA PRO A 150 26.23 -5.86 -14.35
C PRO A 150 26.65 -6.54 -15.65
#